data_AF-A0A938IEB0-F1
#
_entry.id   AF-A0A938IEB0-F1
#
_cell.length_a   1.000
_cell.length_b   1.000
_cell.length_c   1.000
_cell.angle_alpha   90.00
_cell.angle_beta   90.00
_cell.angle_gamma   90.00
#
_symmetry.space_group_name_H-M   'P 1'
#
loop_
_entity.id
_entity.type
_entity.pdbx_description
1 polymer ?
#
loop_
_entity_poly.entity_id
_entity_poly.type
_entity_poly.pdbx_seq_one_letter_code
_entity_poly.pdbx_strand_id
1 'polypeptide(L)' 'MANRTTHRSSKGTKLYAVRGSDGTFKDIQTFKRAHAADLRSKSKAEASAPKTKTRKAAPKKAAKKK' A
#
# COMPACT_ATOMS: atom_id res chain seq x y z
N MET A 1 13.14 -18.40 0.29
CA MET A 1 12.94 -16.94 0.35
C MET A 1 11.81 -16.56 -0.59
N ALA A 2 10.85 -15.73 -0.16
CA ALA A 2 9.80 -15.23 -1.04
C ALA A 2 10.33 -14.04 -1.84
N ASN A 3 10.71 -14.27 -3.10
CA ASN A 3 11.31 -13.24 -3.94
C ASN A 3 10.21 -12.45 -4.65
N ARG A 4 10.23 -11.12 -4.48
CA ARG A 4 9.29 -10.20 -5.16
C ARG A 4 9.89 -9.77 -6.49
N THR A 5 9.16 -10.00 -7.56
CA THR A 5 9.57 -9.62 -8.93
C THR A 5 8.49 -8.81 -9.60
N THR A 6 8.90 -8.01 -10.57
CA THR A 6 7.98 -7.21 -11.38
C THR A 6 7.86 -7.83 -12.77
N HIS A 7 6.63 -7.99 -13.25
CA HIS A 7 6.32 -8.47 -14.60
C HIS A 7 5.40 -7.49 -15.34
N ARG A 8 5.12 -7.79 -16.60
CA ARG A 8 4.11 -7.11 -17.42
C ARG A 8 3.05 -8.11 -17.85
N SER A 9 1.78 -7.71 -17.79
CA SER A 9 0.73 -8.46 -18.46
C SER A 9 0.87 -8.31 -19.98
N SER A 10 0.19 -9.17 -20.73
CA SER A 10 0.05 -9.04 -22.19
C SER A 10 -0.50 -7.67 -22.61
N LYS A 11 -1.30 -7.03 -21.76
CA LYS A 11 -1.86 -5.68 -21.97
C LYS A 11 -0.94 -4.55 -21.48
N GLY A 12 0.29 -4.85 -21.03
CA GLY A 12 1.29 -3.86 -20.59
C GLY A 12 1.20 -3.42 -19.12
N THR A 13 0.20 -3.90 -18.36
CA THR A 13 0.03 -3.54 -16.96
C THR A 13 1.20 -4.06 -16.11
N LYS A 14 1.79 -3.20 -15.28
CA LYS A 14 2.84 -3.59 -14.32
C LYS A 14 2.25 -4.49 -13.25
N LEU A 15 2.80 -5.68 -13.09
CA LEU A 15 2.40 -6.65 -12.08
C LEU A 15 3.51 -6.83 -11.05
N TYR A 16 3.11 -7.11 -9.83
CA TYR A 16 3.98 -7.46 -8.73
C TYR A 16 3.70 -8.92 -8.37
N ALA A 17 4.72 -9.76 -8.48
CA ALA A 17 4.60 -11.21 -8.29
C ALA A 17 5.51 -11.68 -7.17
N VAL A 18 4.94 -12.45 -6.24
CA VAL A 18 5.68 -13.13 -5.17
C VAL A 18 5.94 -14.56 -5.62
N ARG A 19 7.21 -14.95 -5.71
CA ARG A 19 7.60 -16.33 -6.01
C ARG A 19 7.91 -17.13 -4.75
N GLY A 20 7.45 -18.38 -4.73
CA GLY A 20 7.87 -19.40 -3.78
C GLY A 20 9.30 -19.86 -4.04
N SER A 21 9.83 -20.71 -3.17
CA SER A 21 11.17 -21.31 -3.30
C SER A 21 11.30 -22.27 -4.47
N ASP A 22 10.19 -22.89 -4.84
CA ASP A 22 9.96 -23.76 -6.00
C ASP A 22 9.80 -22.98 -7.31
N GLY A 23 9.83 -21.65 -7.27
CA GLY A 23 9.67 -20.79 -8.45
C GLY A 23 8.22 -20.58 -8.89
N THR A 24 7.25 -21.21 -8.22
CA THR A 24 5.83 -20.99 -8.48
C THR A 24 5.39 -19.59 -8.04
N PHE A 25 4.34 -19.07 -8.67
CA PHE A 25 3.72 -17.82 -8.24
C PHE A 25 2.85 -18.10 -7.01
N LYS A 26 3.24 -17.51 -5.87
CA LYS A 26 2.43 -17.54 -4.65
C LYS A 26 1.29 -16.53 -4.71
N ASP A 27 1.56 -15.35 -5.27
CA ASP A 27 0.57 -14.29 -5.45
C ASP A 27 0.98 -13.39 -6.63
N ILE A 28 -0.01 -12.85 -7.34
CA ILE A 28 0.17 -11.89 -8.43
C ILE A 28 -0.86 -10.78 -8.33
N GLN A 29 -0.37 -9.54 -8.26
CA GLN A 29 -1.21 -8.35 -8.14
C GLN A 29 -0.78 -7.27 -9.12
N THR A 30 -1.64 -6.26 -9.31
CA THR A 30 -1.22 -5.04 -10.01
C THR A 30 -0.26 -4.23 -9.14
N PHE A 31 0.77 -3.67 -9.77
CA PHE A 31 1.78 -2.86 -9.08
C PHE A 31 1.15 -1.70 -8.32
N LYS A 32 0.15 -1.04 -8.91
CA LYS A 32 -0.56 0.10 -8.29
C LYS A 32 -1.12 -0.27 -6.92
N ARG A 33 -1.75 -1.44 -6.81
CA ARG A 33 -2.39 -1.90 -5.57
C ARG A 33 -1.35 -2.27 -4.51
N ALA A 34 -0.37 -3.10 -4.88
CA ALA A 34 0.68 -3.55 -3.97
C ALA A 34 1.50 -2.37 -3.43
N HIS A 35 1.93 -1.46 -4.31
CA HIS A 35 2.72 -0.31 -3.93
C HIS A 35 1.95 0.67 -3.03
N ALA A 36 0.66 0.91 -3.31
CA ALA A 36 -0.17 1.73 -2.44
C ALA A 36 -0.34 1.13 -1.04
N ALA A 37 -0.44 -0.20 -0.94
CA ALA A 37 -0.52 -0.89 0.36
C ALA A 37 0.79 -0.76 1.16
N ASP A 38 1.94 -0.90 0.50
CA ASP A 38 3.25 -0.70 1.13
C ASP A 38 3.42 0.73 1.66
N LEU A 39 3.04 1.73 0.85
CA LEU A 39 3.09 3.13 1.27
C LEU A 39 2.20 3.39 2.49
N ARG A 40 0.95 2.90 2.48
CA ARG A 40 0.03 3.03 3.63
C ARG A 40 0.57 2.35 4.89
N SER A 41 1.18 1.18 4.75
CA SER A 41 1.75 0.44 5.86
C SER A 41 2.93 1.18 6.49
N LYS A 42 3.82 1.73 5.65
CA LYS A 42 4.93 2.59 6.10
C LYS A 42 4.43 3.87 6.76
N SER A 43 3.46 4.57 6.16
CA SER A 43 2.88 5.77 6.76
C SER A 43 2.21 5.47 8.11
N LYS A 44 1.57 4.32 8.26
CA LYS A 44 0.97 3.91 9.54
C LYS A 44 2.03 3.55 10.58
N ALA A 45 3.12 2.90 10.17
CA ALA A 45 4.26 2.61 11.03
C ALA A 45 4.93 3.91 11.51
N GLU A 46 5.10 4.89 10.62
CA GLU A 46 5.61 6.23 10.93
C GLU A 46 4.65 7.03 11.82
N ALA A 47 3.33 6.85 11.67
CA ALA A 47 2.32 7.45 12.55
C ALA A 47 2.28 6.79 13.94
N SER A 48 2.68 5.52 14.06
CA SER A 48 2.76 4.79 15.34
C SER A 48 4.09 4.99 16.07
N ALA A 49 5.14 5.48 15.40
CA ALA A 49 6.33 5.97 16.08
C ALA A 49 5.96 7.25 16.85
N PRO A 50 6.37 7.42 18.13
CA PRO A 50 5.93 8.53 18.97
C PRO A 50 6.62 9.83 18.52
N LYS A 51 6.16 10.43 17.42
CA LYS A 51 6.45 11.81 17.07
C LYS A 51 5.50 12.69 17.87
N THR A 52 6.08 13.38 18.85
CA THR A 52 5.53 14.50 19.62
C THR A 52 4.35 15.18 18.91
N LYS A 53 3.19 15.10 19.56
CA LYS A 53 1.93 15.72 19.16
C LYS A 53 2.07 17.24 19.10
N THR A 54 2.52 17.81 17.97
CA THR A 54 2.16 19.19 17.64
C THR A 54 0.74 19.17 17.07
N ARG A 55 -0.22 19.31 17.99
CA ARG A 55 -1.63 19.62 17.70
C ARG A 55 -1.71 20.85 16.79
N LYS A 56 -2.64 20.81 15.82
CA LYS A 56 -3.52 21.91 15.34
C LYS A 56 -4.14 21.45 14.00
N ALA A 57 -5.43 21.51 13.71
CA ALA A 57 -6.65 21.69 14.47
C ALA A 57 -7.80 21.25 13.54
N ALA A 58 -8.71 20.41 13.99
CA ALA A 58 -10.09 20.40 13.51
C ALA A 58 -10.93 21.03 14.65
N PRO A 59 -11.98 21.82 14.40
CA PRO A 59 -13.26 21.27 13.90
C PRO A 59 -14.02 22.28 12.98
N LYS A 60 -15.11 21.94 12.26
CA LYS A 60 -16.47 21.77 12.80
C LYS A 60 -17.42 21.14 11.76
N LYS A 61 -18.28 20.25 12.26
CA LYS A 61 -19.56 19.87 11.66
C LYS A 61 -20.46 21.09 11.53
N ALA A 62 -21.06 21.28 10.35
CA ALA A 62 -22.36 21.93 10.09
C ALA A 62 -22.66 21.67 8.60
N ALA A 63 -23.85 21.36 8.11
CA ALA A 63 -25.12 20.98 8.69
C ALA A 63 -25.93 20.33 7.54
N LYS A 64 -26.89 19.49 7.90
CA LYS A 64 -27.91 18.90 7.04
C LYS A 64 -28.89 19.99 6.53
N LYS A 65 -29.49 19.75 5.35
CA LYS A 65 -30.70 20.38 4.73
C LYS A 65 -30.57 21.79 4.12
N LYS A 66 -30.76 21.89 2.79
CA LYS A 66 -32.06 22.17 2.16
C LYS A 66 -32.09 21.60 0.76
#